data_AF-A0A1Y3LK11-F1
#
_entry.id   AF-A0A1Y3LK11-F1
#
_cell.length_a   1.000
_cell.length_b   1.000
_cell.length_c   1.000
_cell.angle_alpha   90.00
_cell.angle_beta   90.00
_cell.angle_gamma   90.00
#
_symmetry.space_group_name_H-M   'P 1'
#
loop_
_entity.id
_entity.type
_entity.pdbx_description
1 polymer ?
#
loop_
_entity_poly.entity_id
_entity_poly.type
_entity_poly.pdbx_seq_one_letter_code
_entity_poly.pdbx_strand_id
1 'polypeptide(L)'
;MSKKSQELIPLLDYLRIHRVIRSVLDSADAETAHACWLFSMAGAAILRHHYRKEAHPLAGAMCLMVDERESNVLCFANVVNDEIQSSENGFHAVVTCGEHVLDFMSPIFPETSQSAKHDFIAPSKSFQRRIDSMTSSPADLSKNGDFFFDPNMELTDYLERRVAQSLLQKDVINACVTWYTRPPKPIPAWIMMGDMKGKTEKVKLKEASVAGAW
;
A
#
# COMPACT_ATOMS: atom_id res chain seq x y z
N MET A 1 -20.96 -0.69 -24.87
CA MET A 1 -20.44 -0.17 -23.59
C MET A 1 -19.05 -0.76 -23.39
N SER A 2 -18.00 0.07 -23.35
CA SER A 2 -16.63 -0.43 -23.12
C SER A 2 -16.53 -1.00 -21.71
N LYS A 3 -16.02 -2.22 -21.54
CA LYS A 3 -15.74 -2.77 -20.21
C LYS A 3 -14.73 -1.85 -19.53
N LYS A 4 -15.15 -1.14 -18.48
CA LYS A 4 -14.23 -0.33 -17.66
C LYS A 4 -13.18 -1.28 -17.06
N SER A 5 -11.90 -0.94 -17.19
CA SER A 5 -10.79 -1.75 -16.68
C SER A 5 -10.83 -1.86 -15.15
N GLN A 6 -10.65 -3.07 -14.62
CA GLN A 6 -10.47 -3.26 -13.17
C GLN A 6 -9.15 -2.64 -12.68
N GLU A 7 -8.11 -2.65 -13.53
CA GLU A 7 -6.79 -2.10 -13.21
C GLU A 7 -6.67 -0.63 -13.65
N LEU A 8 -6.08 0.21 -12.80
CA LEU A 8 -5.79 1.62 -13.11
C LEU A 8 -4.47 1.77 -13.87
N ILE A 9 -3.49 0.93 -13.54
CA ILE A 9 -2.17 0.85 -14.17
C ILE A 9 -1.82 -0.61 -14.48
N PRO A 10 -0.99 -0.89 -15.50
CA PRO A 10 -0.56 -2.24 -15.81
C PRO A 10 0.13 -2.91 -14.62
N LEU A 11 0.00 -4.23 -14.48
CA LEU A 11 0.65 -4.99 -13.41
C LEU A 11 2.17 -4.76 -13.34
N LEU A 12 2.85 -4.64 -14.49
CA LEU A 12 4.29 -4.34 -14.52
C LEU A 12 4.61 -3.00 -13.84
N ASP A 13 3.82 -1.98 -14.12
CA ASP A 13 3.94 -0.64 -13.53
C ASP A 13 3.67 -0.70 -12.03
N TYR A 14 2.62 -1.40 -11.61
CA TYR A 14 2.27 -1.62 -10.21
C TYR A 14 3.41 -2.30 -9.43
N LEU A 15 3.96 -3.40 -9.96
CA LEU A 15 5.05 -4.13 -9.31
C LEU A 15 6.34 -3.30 -9.28
N ARG A 16 6.61 -2.48 -10.29
CA ARG A 16 7.74 -1.55 -10.28
C ARG A 16 7.61 -0.50 -9.18
N ILE A 17 6.41 0.06 -8.97
CA ILE A 17 6.14 0.99 -7.87
C ILE A 17 6.36 0.29 -6.54
N HIS A 18 5.74 -0.88 -6.34
CA HIS A 18 5.91 -1.69 -5.14
C HIS A 18 7.39 -1.95 -4.82
N ARG A 19 8.18 -2.42 -5.80
CA ARG A 19 9.60 -2.76 -5.62
C ARG A 19 10.43 -1.57 -5.19
N VAL A 20 10.23 -0.41 -5.83
CA VAL A 20 10.95 0.82 -5.47
C VAL A 20 10.63 1.21 -4.04
N ILE A 21 9.35 1.29 -3.69
CA ILE A 21 8.92 1.65 -2.34
C ILE A 21 9.50 0.67 -1.31
N ARG A 22 9.30 -0.63 -1.52
CA ARG A 22 9.79 -1.66 -0.60
C ARG A 22 11.30 -1.58 -0.37
N SER A 23 12.06 -1.36 -1.45
CA SER A 23 13.53 -1.26 -1.38
C SER A 23 13.97 -0.06 -0.54
N VAL A 24 13.31 1.09 -0.72
CA VAL A 24 13.61 2.31 0.04
C VAL A 24 13.24 2.12 1.52
N LEU A 25 12.04 1.62 1.81
CA LEU A 25 11.58 1.46 3.20
C LEU A 25 12.46 0.51 4.00
N ASP A 26 12.85 -0.63 3.42
CA ASP A 26 13.71 -1.59 4.10
C ASP A 26 15.11 -1.03 4.43
N SER A 27 15.59 -0.07 3.64
CA SER A 27 16.89 0.57 3.90
C SER A 27 16.83 1.74 4.87
N ALA A 28 15.66 2.32 5.10
CA ALA A 28 15.50 3.48 5.98
C ALA A 28 15.34 3.10 7.46
N ASP A 29 15.38 1.80 7.80
CA ASP A 29 14.97 1.24 9.10
C ASP A 29 13.65 1.85 9.58
N ALA A 30 12.78 2.22 8.62
CA ALA A 30 11.52 2.85 8.93
C ALA A 30 10.68 1.78 9.62
N GLU A 31 10.47 1.95 10.93
CA GLU A 31 9.64 1.05 11.73
C GLU A 31 8.38 0.69 10.94
N THR A 32 8.30 -0.59 10.58
CA THR A 32 7.26 -1.15 9.72
C THR A 32 5.86 -1.07 10.33
N ALA A 33 5.76 -0.62 11.59
CA ALA A 33 4.51 -0.33 12.29
C ALA A 33 3.55 0.57 11.49
N HIS A 34 4.05 1.40 10.56
CA HIS A 34 3.23 2.19 9.63
C HIS A 34 3.66 2.05 8.17
N ALA A 35 4.19 0.88 7.78
CA ALA A 35 4.62 0.64 6.40
C ALA A 35 3.49 0.96 5.40
N CYS A 36 2.24 0.59 5.71
CA CYS A 36 1.07 0.87 4.87
C CYS A 36 0.94 2.35 4.50
N TRP A 37 1.17 3.26 5.46
CA TRP A 37 1.08 4.71 5.24
C TRP A 37 2.16 5.19 4.27
N LEU A 38 3.41 4.77 4.46
CA LEU A 38 4.50 5.16 3.56
C LEU A 38 4.36 4.53 2.17
N PHE A 39 3.84 3.30 2.08
CA PHE A 39 3.47 2.69 0.80
C PHE A 39 2.43 3.53 0.05
N SER A 40 1.40 3.99 0.75
CA SER A 40 0.34 4.79 0.15
C SER A 40 0.81 6.19 -0.23
N MET A 41 1.56 6.87 0.65
CA MET A 41 2.12 8.20 0.37
C MET A 41 3.06 8.18 -0.84
N ALA A 42 4.00 7.24 -0.88
CA ALA A 42 4.94 7.11 -1.99
C ALA A 42 4.24 6.67 -3.28
N GLY A 43 3.30 5.73 -3.21
CA GLY A 43 2.49 5.28 -4.35
C GLY A 43 1.68 6.43 -4.95
N ALA A 44 0.97 7.20 -4.13
CA ALA A 44 0.21 8.37 -4.56
C ALA A 44 1.13 9.45 -5.16
N ALA A 45 2.30 9.70 -4.57
CA ALA A 45 3.28 10.65 -5.11
C ALA A 45 3.83 10.21 -6.48
N ILE A 46 4.15 8.92 -6.66
CA ILE A 46 4.60 8.37 -7.94
C ILE A 46 3.50 8.49 -9.01
N LEU A 47 2.25 8.15 -8.67
CA LEU A 47 1.11 8.29 -9.58
C LEU A 47 0.89 9.74 -10.02
N ARG A 48 0.94 10.70 -9.09
CA ARG A 48 0.85 12.13 -9.42
C ARG A 48 2.00 12.59 -10.31
N HIS A 49 3.23 12.21 -9.97
CA HIS A 49 4.42 12.69 -10.67
C HIS A 49 4.58 12.06 -12.07
N HIS A 50 4.53 10.74 -12.17
CA HIS A 50 4.89 9.98 -13.38
C HIS A 50 3.69 9.63 -14.27
N TYR A 51 2.48 9.62 -13.71
CA TYR A 51 1.25 9.28 -14.44
C TYR A 51 0.26 10.43 -14.56
N ARG A 52 0.49 11.57 -13.89
CA ARG A 52 -0.41 12.73 -13.86
C ARG A 52 -1.83 12.34 -13.45
N LYS A 53 -1.92 11.43 -12.48
CA LYS A 53 -3.16 10.93 -11.90
C LYS A 53 -3.38 11.59 -10.54
N GLU A 54 -4.56 12.13 -10.30
CA GLU A 54 -4.97 12.66 -8.99
C GLU A 54 -5.14 11.50 -8.00
N ALA A 55 -4.07 11.19 -7.28
CA ALA A 55 -3.96 10.07 -6.37
C ALA A 55 -3.75 10.57 -4.94
N HIS A 56 -4.54 10.05 -4.01
CA HIS A 56 -4.56 10.46 -2.61
C HIS A 56 -4.39 9.24 -1.69
N PRO A 57 -3.46 9.29 -0.73
CA PRO A 57 -3.38 8.28 0.31
C PRO A 57 -4.49 8.50 1.32
N LEU A 58 -5.23 7.45 1.69
CA LEU A 58 -6.24 7.48 2.73
C LEU A 58 -5.95 6.40 3.76
N ALA A 59 -6.02 6.75 5.04
CA ALA A 59 -5.97 5.80 6.15
C ALA A 59 -7.39 5.47 6.61
N GLY A 60 -7.61 4.25 7.09
CA GLY A 60 -8.92 3.79 7.52
C GLY A 60 -8.91 2.34 7.98
N ALA A 61 -10.09 1.84 8.34
CA ALA A 61 -10.26 0.43 8.63
C ALA A 61 -10.42 -0.33 7.32
N MET A 62 -9.68 -1.42 7.14
CA MET A 62 -9.78 -2.24 5.93
C MET A 62 -9.98 -3.71 6.30
N CYS A 63 -10.86 -4.39 5.58
CA CYS A 63 -10.97 -5.84 5.59
C CYS A 63 -10.97 -6.39 4.17
N LEU A 64 -10.32 -7.54 3.98
CA LEU A 64 -10.15 -8.20 2.69
C LEU A 64 -10.41 -9.70 2.83
N MET A 65 -11.31 -10.25 2.01
CA MET A 65 -11.49 -11.69 1.90
C MET A 65 -10.29 -12.28 1.15
N VAL A 66 -9.44 -13.01 1.86
CA VAL A 66 -8.21 -13.59 1.30
C VAL A 66 -8.35 -15.05 0.91
N ASP A 67 -9.29 -15.77 1.52
CA ASP A 67 -9.68 -17.13 1.15
C ASP A 67 -11.16 -17.40 1.45
N GLU A 68 -11.99 -17.41 0.41
CA GLU A 68 -13.43 -17.71 0.50
C GLU A 68 -13.74 -19.15 0.93
N ARG A 69 -12.83 -20.11 0.72
CA ARG A 69 -13.08 -21.52 1.06
C ARG A 69 -12.94 -21.75 2.55
N GLU A 70 -11.92 -21.14 3.14
CA GLU A 70 -11.65 -21.18 4.58
C GLU A 70 -12.31 -20.00 5.33
N SER A 71 -12.97 -19.09 4.61
CA SER A 71 -13.54 -17.84 5.15
C SER A 71 -12.50 -16.96 5.87
N ASN A 72 -11.27 -16.94 5.37
CA ASN A 72 -10.20 -16.12 5.95
C ASN A 72 -10.35 -14.67 5.50
N VAL A 73 -10.52 -13.77 6.47
CA VAL A 73 -10.58 -12.33 6.27
C VAL A 73 -9.38 -11.68 6.96
N LEU A 74 -8.58 -10.93 6.20
CA LEU A 74 -7.51 -10.10 6.73
C LEU A 74 -8.07 -8.71 7.05
N CYS A 75 -8.07 -8.32 8.32
CA CYS A 75 -8.55 -7.02 8.78
C CYS A 75 -7.43 -6.21 9.45
N PHE A 76 -7.37 -4.94 9.07
CA PHE A 76 -6.47 -3.92 9.61
C PHE A 76 -7.31 -2.86 10.33
N ALA A 77 -7.65 -3.15 11.57
CA ALA A 77 -8.53 -2.33 12.38
C ALA A 77 -8.45 -2.73 13.85
N ASN A 78 -9.04 -1.92 14.72
CA ASN A 78 -9.41 -2.31 16.06
C ASN A 78 -10.87 -2.78 16.06
N VAL A 79 -11.17 -3.76 16.92
CA VAL A 79 -12.54 -4.17 17.22
C VAL A 79 -12.93 -3.58 18.56
N VAL A 80 -13.91 -2.69 18.57
CA VAL A 80 -14.43 -2.02 19.77
C VAL A 80 -15.93 -2.22 19.79
N ASN A 81 -16.46 -2.89 20.82
CA ASN A 81 -17.89 -3.22 20.92
C ASN A 81 -18.45 -3.91 19.67
N ASP A 82 -17.71 -4.89 19.13
CA ASP A 82 -18.04 -5.61 17.89
C ASP A 82 -18.08 -4.74 16.61
N GLU A 83 -17.65 -3.48 16.69
CA GLU A 83 -17.49 -2.59 15.54
C GLU A 83 -16.04 -2.49 15.10
N ILE A 84 -15.85 -2.44 13.78
CA ILE A 84 -14.53 -2.25 13.17
C ILE A 84 -14.24 -0.75 13.12
N GLN A 85 -13.16 -0.32 13.76
CA GLN A 85 -12.76 1.09 13.83
C GLN A 85 -11.26 1.24 13.57
N SER A 86 -10.87 2.31 12.90
CA SER A 86 -9.45 2.63 12.71
C SER A 86 -8.89 3.46 13.87
N SER A 87 -7.67 3.19 14.30
CA SER A 87 -6.88 4.05 15.19
C SER A 87 -5.44 4.18 14.71
N GLU A 88 -4.62 4.98 15.39
CA GLU A 88 -3.18 5.05 15.10
C GLU A 88 -2.46 3.69 15.16
N ASN A 89 -2.99 2.72 15.91
CA ASN A 89 -2.38 1.39 16.09
C ASN A 89 -3.14 0.27 15.37
N GLY A 90 -4.23 0.60 14.67
CA GLY A 90 -5.07 -0.36 13.97
C GLY A 90 -5.71 0.31 12.78
N PHE A 91 -4.97 0.40 11.67
CA PHE A 91 -5.46 0.96 10.42
C PHE A 91 -4.71 0.33 9.24
N HIS A 92 -5.28 0.49 8.05
CA HIS A 92 -4.56 0.35 6.80
C HIS A 92 -4.59 1.65 6.03
N ALA A 93 -3.63 1.81 5.12
CA ALA A 93 -3.67 2.90 4.17
C ALA A 93 -3.66 2.38 2.75
N VAL A 94 -4.48 3.01 1.91
CA VAL A 94 -4.62 2.72 0.49
C VAL A 94 -4.45 4.00 -0.31
N VAL A 95 -4.26 3.87 -1.62
CA VAL A 95 -4.28 4.99 -2.57
C VAL A 95 -5.61 5.00 -3.30
N THR A 96 -6.34 6.10 -3.19
CA THR A 96 -7.52 6.36 -4.02
C THR A 96 -7.12 7.18 -5.23
N CYS A 97 -7.67 6.85 -6.40
CA CYS A 97 -7.41 7.57 -7.63
C CYS A 97 -8.56 7.39 -8.63
N GLY A 98 -9.37 8.43 -8.81
CA GLY A 98 -10.60 8.34 -9.60
C GLY A 98 -11.56 7.30 -9.01
N GLU A 99 -11.99 6.33 -9.82
CA GLU A 99 -12.87 5.24 -9.37
C GLU A 99 -12.10 4.04 -8.79
N HIS A 100 -10.79 4.16 -8.54
CA HIS A 100 -9.93 3.04 -8.13
C HIS A 100 -9.34 3.20 -6.74
N VAL A 101 -9.18 2.05 -6.07
CA VAL A 101 -8.44 1.87 -4.83
C VAL A 101 -7.26 0.93 -5.13
N LEU A 102 -6.06 1.34 -4.74
CA LEU A 102 -4.83 0.59 -4.93
C LEU A 102 -4.17 0.41 -3.58
N ASP A 103 -3.59 -0.76 -3.37
CA ASP A 103 -2.74 -1.00 -2.22
C ASP A 103 -1.40 -1.53 -2.71
N PHE A 104 -0.34 -0.73 -2.59
CA PHE A 104 1.01 -1.11 -2.98
C PHE A 104 1.72 -1.96 -1.92
N MET A 105 1.15 -2.13 -0.74
CA MET A 105 1.64 -3.02 0.33
C MET A 105 1.11 -4.45 0.18
N SER A 106 -0.02 -4.66 -0.51
CA SER A 106 -0.63 -6.00 -0.64
C SER A 106 0.31 -7.15 -1.09
N PRO A 107 1.37 -6.93 -1.91
CA PRO A 107 2.30 -8.00 -2.25
C PRO A 107 3.10 -8.55 -1.06
N ILE A 108 3.19 -7.81 0.05
CA ILE A 108 3.94 -8.20 1.26
C ILE A 108 3.01 -8.65 2.40
N PHE A 109 1.71 -8.80 2.13
CA PHE A 109 0.78 -9.39 3.10
C PHE A 109 1.21 -10.74 3.65
N PRO A 110 1.86 -11.66 2.90
CA PRO A 110 2.38 -12.88 3.52
C PRO A 110 3.36 -12.60 4.68
N GLU A 111 4.25 -11.63 4.49
CA GLU A 111 5.22 -11.22 5.51
C GLU A 111 4.51 -10.53 6.69
N THR A 112 3.55 -9.65 6.39
CA THR A 112 2.73 -8.99 7.41
C THR A 112 1.93 -10.01 8.24
N SER A 113 1.29 -10.99 7.60
CA SER A 113 0.58 -12.07 8.25
C SER A 113 1.50 -12.88 9.18
N GLN A 114 2.71 -13.21 8.69
CA GLN A 114 3.70 -13.95 9.47
C GLN A 114 4.21 -13.15 10.67
N SER A 115 4.56 -11.87 10.49
CA SER A 115 5.03 -11.01 11.57
C SER A 115 3.99 -10.78 12.66
N ALA A 116 2.72 -10.62 12.27
CA ALA A 116 1.59 -10.48 13.19
C ALA A 116 1.11 -11.83 13.77
N LYS A 117 1.69 -12.96 13.35
CA LYS A 117 1.36 -14.31 13.82
C LYS A 117 -0.12 -14.66 13.65
N HIS A 118 -0.70 -14.27 12.51
CA HIS A 118 -2.07 -14.68 12.15
C HIS A 118 -2.16 -16.20 11.96
N ASP A 119 -3.35 -16.75 12.16
CA ASP A 119 -3.64 -18.18 11.99
C ASP A 119 -3.52 -18.66 10.53
N PHE A 120 -3.53 -17.72 9.58
CA PHE A 120 -3.33 -17.97 8.16
C PHE A 120 -2.32 -16.97 7.57
N ILE A 121 -1.76 -17.34 6.42
CA ILE A 121 -0.87 -16.46 5.63
C ILE A 121 -1.63 -15.98 4.40
N ALA A 122 -1.89 -14.67 4.31
CA ALA A 122 -2.50 -14.09 3.13
C ALA A 122 -1.54 -14.22 1.92
N PRO A 123 -2.03 -14.54 0.71
CA PRO A 123 -1.18 -14.70 -0.46
C PRO A 123 -0.65 -13.37 -0.98
N SER A 124 0.53 -13.39 -1.61
CA SER A 124 1.10 -12.23 -2.30
C SER A 124 0.32 -11.97 -3.59
N LYS A 125 -0.55 -10.97 -3.60
CA LYS A 125 -1.34 -10.58 -4.77
C LYS A 125 -1.36 -9.06 -4.94
N SER A 126 -1.46 -8.58 -6.16
CA SER A 126 -1.65 -7.16 -6.44
C SER A 126 -3.07 -6.73 -6.14
N PHE A 127 -3.24 -5.57 -5.50
CA PHE A 127 -4.55 -5.00 -5.22
C PHE A 127 -4.78 -3.72 -6.02
N GLN A 128 -5.69 -3.81 -7.01
CA GLN A 128 -6.27 -2.68 -7.73
C GLN A 128 -7.75 -2.98 -7.94
N ARG A 129 -8.63 -2.21 -7.30
CA ARG A 129 -10.08 -2.46 -7.34
C ARG A 129 -10.84 -1.19 -7.67
N ARG A 130 -12.05 -1.33 -8.19
CA ARG A 130 -12.96 -0.20 -8.31
C ARG A 130 -13.64 0.05 -6.97
N ILE A 131 -13.81 1.30 -6.61
CA ILE A 131 -14.49 1.70 -5.37
C ILE A 131 -15.94 1.20 -5.35
N ASP A 132 -16.59 1.09 -6.51
CA ASP A 132 -17.96 0.57 -6.62
C ASP A 132 -18.08 -0.96 -6.46
N SER A 133 -16.94 -1.67 -6.34
CA SER A 133 -16.91 -3.09 -5.96
C SER A 133 -16.65 -3.32 -4.46
N MET A 134 -16.56 -2.24 -3.68
CA MET A 134 -16.41 -2.31 -2.22
C MET A 134 -17.72 -2.81 -1.60
N THR A 135 -17.62 -3.68 -0.61
CA THR A 135 -18.80 -4.11 0.16
C THR A 135 -19.24 -3.02 1.13
N SER A 136 -20.51 -3.03 1.52
CA SER A 136 -21.05 -2.04 2.47
C SER A 136 -20.67 -2.33 3.91
N SER A 137 -20.36 -3.59 4.23
CA SER A 137 -19.93 -4.04 5.55
C SER A 137 -18.84 -5.12 5.43
N PRO A 138 -17.96 -5.25 6.44
CA PRO A 138 -17.08 -6.41 6.60
C PRO A 138 -17.82 -7.75 6.62
N ALA A 139 -19.08 -7.78 7.06
CA ALA A 139 -19.89 -9.00 7.11
C ALA A 139 -20.34 -9.50 5.72
N ASP A 140 -20.29 -8.64 4.70
CA ASP A 140 -20.72 -8.97 3.33
C ASP A 140 -19.58 -9.56 2.47
N LEU A 141 -18.38 -9.69 3.04
CA LEU A 141 -17.21 -10.24 2.36
C LEU A 141 -17.42 -11.74 2.10
N SER A 142 -17.51 -12.14 0.84
CA SER A 142 -17.90 -13.52 0.48
C SER A 142 -17.03 -14.19 -0.57
N LYS A 143 -16.37 -13.40 -1.42
CA LYS A 143 -15.51 -13.88 -2.51
C LYS A 143 -14.09 -13.38 -2.35
N ASN A 144 -13.13 -14.15 -2.84
CA ASN A 144 -11.75 -13.71 -2.89
C ASN A 144 -11.61 -12.32 -3.52
N GLY A 145 -10.97 -11.40 -2.81
CA GLY A 145 -10.78 -10.01 -3.25
C GLY A 145 -11.96 -9.08 -3.00
N ASP A 146 -13.08 -9.55 -2.44
CA ASP A 146 -14.06 -8.66 -1.82
C ASP A 146 -13.36 -7.88 -0.71
N PHE A 147 -13.66 -6.59 -0.62
CA PHE A 147 -13.02 -5.71 0.35
C PHE A 147 -14.02 -4.69 0.90
N PHE A 148 -13.76 -4.31 2.14
CA PHE A 148 -14.39 -3.20 2.83
C PHE A 148 -13.31 -2.19 3.21
N PHE A 149 -13.60 -0.90 3.05
CA PHE A 149 -12.74 0.18 3.50
C PHE A 149 -13.57 1.34 4.06
N ASP A 150 -13.33 1.70 5.31
CA ASP A 150 -13.92 2.86 5.96
C ASP A 150 -12.85 3.93 6.20
N PRO A 151 -12.80 4.99 5.37
CA PRO A 151 -11.77 6.01 5.47
C PRO A 151 -11.95 6.86 6.73
N ASN A 152 -10.86 7.09 7.45
CA ASN A 152 -10.81 8.00 8.58
C ASN A 152 -10.02 9.26 8.20
N MET A 153 -10.75 10.34 7.91
CA MET A 153 -10.14 11.60 7.47
C MET A 153 -9.34 12.30 8.58
N GLU A 154 -9.78 12.20 9.84
CA GLU A 154 -9.05 12.78 10.97
C GLU A 154 -7.69 12.10 11.15
N LEU A 155 -7.67 10.75 11.09
CA LEU A 155 -6.45 9.96 11.11
C LEU A 155 -5.56 10.27 9.90
N THR A 156 -6.16 10.37 8.70
CA THR A 156 -5.44 10.71 7.47
C THR A 156 -4.73 12.07 7.62
N ASP A 157 -5.45 13.12 8.03
CA ASP A 157 -4.89 14.46 8.23
C ASP A 157 -3.80 14.48 9.32
N TYR A 158 -3.97 13.68 10.38
CA TYR A 158 -2.94 13.52 11.41
C TYR A 158 -1.66 12.87 10.86
N LEU A 159 -1.78 11.77 10.12
CA LEU A 159 -0.65 11.06 9.53
C LEU A 159 0.07 11.89 8.46
N GLU A 160 -0.67 12.65 7.64
CA GLU A 160 -0.11 13.60 6.68
C GLU A 160 0.72 14.68 7.38
N ARG A 161 0.19 15.26 8.47
CA ARG A 161 0.92 16.27 9.27
C ARG A 161 2.20 15.71 9.86
N ARG A 162 2.21 14.47 10.34
CA ARG A 162 3.44 13.82 10.85
C ARG A 162 4.51 13.69 9.76
N VAL A 163 4.14 13.28 8.55
CA VAL A 163 5.07 13.26 7.40
C VAL A 163 5.53 14.68 7.07
N ALA A 164 4.63 15.66 7.06
CA ALA A 164 4.97 17.05 6.80
C ALA A 164 5.95 17.64 7.84
N GLN A 165 6.03 17.08 9.04
CA GLN A 165 6.96 17.49 10.10
C GLN A 165 8.27 16.67 10.11
N SER A 166 8.33 15.54 9.39
CA SER A 166 9.49 14.64 9.36
C SER A 166 10.29 14.78 8.07
N LEU A 167 11.50 15.37 8.16
CA LEU A 167 12.42 15.44 7.02
C LEU A 167 12.77 14.04 6.48
N LEU A 168 13.01 13.09 7.38
CA LEU A 168 13.32 11.71 7.01
C LEU A 168 12.21 11.07 6.16
N GLN A 169 10.94 11.21 6.58
CA GLN A 169 9.82 10.61 5.84
C GLN A 169 9.62 11.29 4.47
N LYS A 170 9.85 12.61 4.39
CA LYS A 170 9.83 13.32 3.10
C LYS A 170 10.93 12.84 2.17
N ASP A 171 12.15 12.67 2.68
CA ASP A 171 13.28 12.19 1.89
C ASP A 171 13.07 10.77 1.39
N VAL A 172 12.49 9.90 2.22
CA VAL A 172 12.05 8.56 1.84
C VAL A 172 11.05 8.60 0.67
N ILE A 173 10.00 9.42 0.76
CA ILE A 173 9.00 9.56 -0.31
C ILE A 173 9.65 10.12 -1.59
N ASN A 174 10.49 11.15 -1.46
CA ASN A 174 11.20 11.76 -2.59
C ASN A 174 12.17 10.79 -3.27
N ALA A 175 12.86 9.95 -2.50
CA ALA A 175 13.72 8.89 -3.02
C ALA A 175 12.92 7.90 -3.85
N CYS A 176 11.74 7.47 -3.37
CA CYS A 176 10.84 6.61 -4.15
C CYS A 176 10.43 7.26 -5.49
N VAL A 177 10.00 8.53 -5.45
CA VAL A 177 9.56 9.26 -6.65
C VAL A 177 10.71 9.43 -7.66
N THR A 178 11.91 9.73 -7.17
CA THR A 178 13.09 9.97 -8.02
C THR A 178 13.67 8.69 -8.60
N TRP A 179 13.66 7.60 -7.84
CA TRP A 179 14.19 6.31 -8.28
C TRP A 179 13.25 5.61 -9.25
N TYR A 180 11.94 5.77 -9.07
CA TYR A 180 10.95 5.19 -9.96
C TYR A 180 11.15 5.65 -11.41
N THR A 181 11.17 4.69 -12.33
CA THR A 181 11.28 4.94 -13.77
C THR A 181 10.16 4.21 -14.51
N ARG A 182 9.33 4.98 -15.22
CA ARG A 182 8.22 4.45 -16.00
C ARG A 182 8.70 3.59 -17.18
N PRO A 183 8.05 2.44 -17.47
CA PRO A 183 8.30 1.67 -18.68
C PRO A 183 8.21 2.54 -19.95
N PRO A 184 9.00 2.22 -21.00
CA PRO A 184 9.84 1.02 -21.15
C PRO A 184 11.24 1.16 -20.54
N LYS A 185 11.59 2.33 -19.99
CA LYS A 185 12.94 2.57 -19.44
C LYS A 185 13.21 1.65 -18.25
N PRO A 186 14.43 1.10 -18.11
CA PRO A 186 14.80 0.29 -16.95
C PRO A 186 14.91 1.16 -15.70
N ILE A 187 14.52 0.60 -14.56
CA ILE A 187 14.79 1.22 -13.25
C ILE A 187 16.26 0.95 -12.91
N PRO A 188 17.03 1.95 -12.44
CA PRO A 188 18.38 1.71 -11.94
C PRO A 188 18.38 0.59 -10.88
N ALA A 189 19.29 -0.38 -10.99
CA ALA A 189 19.33 -1.54 -10.09
C ALA A 189 19.68 -1.18 -8.63
N TRP A 190 20.16 0.04 -8.39
CA TRP A 190 20.47 0.56 -7.08
C TRP A 190 20.51 2.09 -7.11
N ILE A 191 20.41 2.70 -5.94
CA ILE A 191 20.69 4.12 -5.67
C ILE A 191 21.58 4.27 -4.44
N MET A 192 22.20 5.43 -4.27
CA MET A 192 22.78 5.83 -2.98
C MET A 192 21.72 6.60 -2.20
N MET A 193 21.47 6.22 -0.95
CA MET A 193 20.68 7.00 -0.01
C MET A 193 21.55 7.48 1.14
N GLY A 194 21.44 8.76 1.49
CA GLY A 194 22.06 9.30 2.69
C GLY A 194 21.21 8.99 3.92
N ASP A 195 21.86 8.66 5.03
CA ASP A 195 21.23 8.63 6.35
C ASP A 195 21.32 10.02 7.02
N MET A 196 20.60 10.17 8.13
CA MET A 196 20.61 11.40 8.94
C MET A 196 21.98 11.70 9.59
N LYS A 197 22.94 10.77 9.50
CA LYS A 197 24.31 10.88 10.04
C LYS A 197 25.31 11.24 8.93
N GLY A 198 24.86 11.50 7.71
CA GLY A 198 25.69 11.87 6.56
C GLY A 198 26.42 10.69 5.90
N LYS A 199 26.13 9.45 6.30
CA LYS A 199 26.64 8.24 5.65
C LYS A 199 25.75 7.89 4.48
N THR A 200 26.34 7.50 3.36
CA THR A 200 25.59 7.00 2.21
C THR A 200 25.60 5.48 2.19
N GLU A 201 24.44 4.87 1.98
CA GLU A 201 24.26 3.44 1.81
C GLU A 201 23.77 3.13 0.39
N LYS A 202 24.25 2.01 -0.14
CA LYS A 202 23.81 1.49 -1.44
C LYS A 202 22.54 0.65 -1.25
N VAL A 203 21.42 1.19 -1.72
CA VAL A 203 20.11 0.53 -1.69
C VAL A 203 19.89 -0.19 -3.00
N LYS A 204 19.72 -1.52 -2.95
CA LYS A 204 19.48 -2.35 -4.15
C LYS A 204 17.98 -2.49 -4.40
N LEU A 205 17.59 -2.46 -5.66
CA LEU A 205 16.22 -2.73 -6.07
C LEU A 205 15.88 -4.20 -5.76
N LYS A 206 14.88 -4.43 -4.92
CA LYS A 206 14.36 -5.76 -4.63
C LYS A 206 13.57 -6.30 -5.82
N GLU A 207 13.57 -7.61 -5.96
CA GLU A 207 12.63 -8.30 -6.83
C GLU A 207 11.25 -8.36 -6.15
N ALA A 208 10.20 -8.40 -6.96
CA ALA A 208 8.86 -8.69 -6.47
C ALA A 208 8.07 -9.46 -7.53
N SER A 209 7.29 -10.41 -7.06
CA SER A 209 6.37 -11.22 -7.84
C SER A 209 5.11 -11.41 -7.02
N VAL A 210 3.97 -11.52 -7.70
CA VAL A 210 2.68 -11.82 -7.09
C VAL A 210 2.12 -13.11 -7.71
N ALA A 211 1.35 -13.86 -6.92
CA ALA A 211 0.64 -15.06 -7.36
C ALA A 211 -0.59 -14.73 -8.25
N GLY A 212 -0.99 -13.46 -8.32
CA GLY A 212 -2.10 -12.97 -9.11
C GLY A 212 -2.58 -11.59 -8.67
N ALA A 213 -3.79 -11.23 -9.08
CA ALA A 213 -4.51 -10.05 -8.60
C ALA A 213 -5.67 -10.46 -7.69
N TRP A 214 -6.05 -9.56 -6.78
CA TRP A 214 -7.24 -9.70 -5.93
C TRP A 214 -8.54 -9.41 -6.70
#